data_AF-A0A7L4P4B8-F1
#
_entry.id   AF-A0A7L4P4B8-F1
#
_cell.length_a   1.000
_cell.length_b   1.000
_cell.length_c   1.000
_cell.angle_alpha   90.00
_cell.angle_beta   90.00
_cell.angle_gamma   90.00
#
_symmetry.space_group_name_H-M   'P 1'
#
loop_
_entity.id
_entity.type
_entity.pdbx_description
1 polymer ?
#
loop_
_entity_poly.entity_id
_entity_poly.type
_entity_poly.pdbx_seq_one_letter_code
_entity_poly.pdbx_strand_id
1 'polypeptide(L)'
;MLKVSIATDGPYGDRAYDTIKKEFDTVLIQLEQPSSMFIDDIEIPEKDVKLIEDANILITYTTHPDLTLELVERFADKVDWIIVAAWRGDGFKNQLEIHENVLCPYIMCELEENGDLIFDKFASDIGKPKVVLKLDGNKMKDILVLRSSPCGSTSFVADYIKENYLGKELDSENLPTEAGLKLQHYPCRAAKMRLFTDEECKKEMASGLHRDAFEEAIAFACRTLEKS
;
A
#
# COMPACT_ATOMS: atom_id res chain seq x y z
N MET A 1 -20.35 -0.61 2.83
CA MET A 1 -18.94 -0.19 2.88
C MET A 1 -18.11 -1.36 2.37
N LEU A 2 -17.03 -1.13 1.64
CA LEU A 2 -16.15 -2.24 1.22
C LEU A 2 -15.52 -2.86 2.48
N LYS A 3 -15.49 -4.19 2.56
CA LYS A 3 -14.91 -4.91 3.71
C LYS A 3 -13.53 -5.46 3.38
N VAL A 4 -12.58 -5.24 4.28
CA VAL A 4 -11.18 -5.66 4.11
C VAL A 4 -10.73 -6.47 5.33
N SER A 5 -10.24 -7.67 5.10
CA SER A 5 -9.60 -8.50 6.12
C SER A 5 -8.09 -8.47 5.94
N ILE A 6 -7.35 -8.16 7.00
CA ILE A 6 -5.89 -8.15 6.99
C ILE A 6 -5.40 -9.30 7.87
N ALA A 7 -4.78 -10.31 7.26
CA ALA A 7 -4.16 -11.42 7.97
C ALA A 7 -2.67 -11.16 8.20
N THR A 8 -2.19 -11.33 9.43
CA THR A 8 -0.78 -11.19 9.79
C THR A 8 -0.35 -12.30 10.73
N ASP A 9 0.89 -12.77 10.59
CA ASP A 9 1.52 -13.74 11.47
C ASP A 9 2.67 -13.13 12.29
N GLY A 10 2.80 -11.80 12.29
CA GLY A 10 4.00 -11.18 12.84
C GLY A 10 3.94 -9.66 12.91
N PRO A 11 5.09 -8.99 12.72
CA PRO A 11 5.18 -7.55 12.98
C PRO A 11 4.62 -6.69 11.86
N TYR A 12 4.04 -7.25 10.79
CA TYR A 12 3.52 -6.49 9.65
C TYR A 12 2.00 -6.33 9.72
N GLY A 13 1.42 -5.45 8.90
CA GLY A 13 -0.03 -5.26 8.81
C GLY A 13 -0.65 -4.20 9.73
N ASP A 14 -0.13 -3.96 10.93
CA ASP A 14 -0.62 -2.95 11.90
C ASP A 14 -0.89 -1.55 11.29
N ARG A 15 0.06 -1.00 10.55
CA ARG A 15 -0.04 0.33 9.93
C ARG A 15 -0.92 0.34 8.70
N ALA A 16 -0.97 -0.80 8.00
CA ALA A 16 -1.91 -0.98 6.91
C ALA A 16 -3.33 -0.92 7.44
N TYR A 17 -3.60 -1.67 8.51
CA TYR A 17 -4.86 -1.63 9.24
C TYR A 17 -5.21 -0.21 9.69
N ASP A 18 -4.30 0.52 10.34
CA ASP A 18 -4.57 1.87 10.83
C ASP A 18 -4.92 2.89 9.74
N THR A 19 -4.43 2.66 8.52
CA THR A 19 -4.71 3.53 7.38
C THR A 19 -5.99 3.11 6.66
N ILE A 20 -6.11 1.83 6.32
CA ILE A 20 -7.22 1.26 5.53
C ILE A 20 -8.54 1.37 6.30
N LYS A 21 -8.53 1.20 7.63
CA LYS A 21 -9.75 1.31 8.47
C LYS A 21 -10.38 2.71 8.48
N LYS A 22 -9.68 3.74 7.99
CA LYS A 22 -10.22 5.10 7.88
C LYS A 22 -11.22 5.20 6.73
N GLU A 23 -11.02 4.42 5.67
CA GLU A 23 -11.81 4.46 4.43
C GLU A 23 -12.71 3.23 4.26
N PHE A 24 -12.34 2.09 4.85
CA PHE A 24 -13.01 0.80 4.66
C PHE A 24 -13.32 0.07 5.97
N ASP A 25 -14.34 -0.79 5.94
CA ASP A 25 -14.69 -1.64 7.08
C ASP A 25 -13.64 -2.74 7.21
N THR A 26 -12.70 -2.57 8.13
CA THR A 26 -11.45 -3.34 8.15
C THR A 26 -11.29 -4.10 9.45
N VAL A 27 -10.89 -5.37 9.37
CA VAL A 27 -10.50 -6.20 10.51
C VAL A 27 -9.05 -6.63 10.40
N LEU A 28 -8.36 -6.71 11.54
CA LEU A 28 -7.00 -7.26 11.65
C LEU A 28 -7.08 -8.62 12.34
N ILE A 29 -6.61 -9.64 11.63
CA ILE A 29 -6.59 -11.04 12.07
C ILE A 29 -5.14 -11.41 12.34
N GLN A 30 -4.84 -11.72 13.60
CA GLN A 30 -3.53 -12.18 14.00
C GLN A 30 -3.52 -13.70 14.09
N LEU A 31 -2.80 -14.32 13.17
CA LEU A 31 -2.60 -15.76 13.08
C LEU A 31 -1.31 -16.13 13.84
N GLU A 32 -1.26 -17.37 14.31
CA GLU A 32 -0.04 -17.88 14.93
C GLU A 32 1.00 -18.14 13.85
N GLN A 33 2.21 -17.60 14.06
CA GLN A 33 3.32 -17.90 13.17
C GLN A 33 3.76 -19.34 13.40
N PRO A 34 3.76 -20.18 12.36
CA PRO A 34 4.27 -21.52 12.49
C PRO A 34 5.76 -21.53 12.80
N SER A 35 6.18 -22.37 13.75
CA SER A 35 7.59 -22.46 14.16
C SER A 35 8.43 -23.38 13.26
N SER A 36 7.80 -24.30 12.53
CA SER A 36 8.45 -25.24 11.61
C SER A 36 8.43 -24.71 10.18
N MET A 37 9.44 -25.07 9.38
CA MET A 37 9.55 -24.67 7.96
C MET A 37 8.53 -25.35 7.05
N PHE A 38 7.94 -26.45 7.52
CA PHE A 38 6.89 -27.21 6.86
C PHE A 38 5.83 -27.53 7.91
N ILE A 39 4.57 -27.37 7.55
CA ILE A 39 3.44 -27.63 8.44
C ILE A 39 2.51 -28.57 7.69
N ASP A 40 2.10 -29.65 8.36
CA ASP A 40 1.17 -30.61 7.78
C ASP A 40 -0.28 -30.10 7.86
N ASP A 41 -0.65 -29.39 8.94
CA ASP A 41 -1.98 -28.80 9.12
C ASP A 41 -1.91 -27.36 9.67
N ILE A 42 -2.36 -26.38 8.87
CA ILE A 42 -2.50 -24.98 9.31
C ILE A 42 -3.93 -24.78 9.80
N GLU A 43 -4.08 -24.60 11.11
CA GLU A 43 -5.39 -24.30 11.70
C GLU A 43 -5.65 -22.79 11.77
N ILE A 44 -6.60 -22.33 10.97
CA ILE A 44 -7.17 -20.97 11.09
C ILE A 44 -8.42 -21.07 11.97
N PRO A 45 -8.50 -20.34 13.10
CA PRO A 45 -9.66 -20.40 13.98
C PRO A 45 -10.97 -20.10 13.23
N GLU A 46 -12.04 -20.84 13.50
CA GLU A 46 -13.31 -20.73 12.76
C GLU A 46 -13.90 -19.31 12.77
N LYS A 47 -13.67 -18.55 13.85
CA LYS A 47 -14.05 -17.14 13.94
C LYS A 47 -13.36 -16.28 12.87
N ASP A 48 -12.09 -16.56 12.59
CA ASP A 48 -11.24 -15.79 11.69
C ASP A 48 -11.54 -16.18 10.23
N VAL A 49 -11.84 -17.46 9.99
CA VAL A 49 -12.36 -17.96 8.71
C VAL A 49 -13.61 -17.18 8.30
N LYS A 50 -14.60 -17.06 9.19
CA LYS A 50 -15.84 -16.31 8.91
C LYS A 50 -15.59 -14.84 8.61
N LEU A 51 -14.66 -14.22 9.33
CA LEU A 51 -14.28 -12.82 9.08
C LEU A 51 -13.63 -12.63 7.71
N ILE A 52 -12.84 -13.60 7.25
CA ILE A 52 -12.23 -13.56 5.91
C ILE A 52 -13.29 -13.80 4.83
N GLU A 53 -14.14 -14.81 4.97
CA GLU A 53 -15.20 -15.12 4.01
C GLU A 53 -16.23 -13.98 3.86
N ASP A 54 -16.47 -13.22 4.92
CA ASP A 54 -17.37 -12.06 4.90
C ASP A 54 -16.74 -10.80 4.25
N ALA A 55 -15.45 -10.84 3.90
CA ALA A 55 -14.72 -9.71 3.33
C ALA A 55 -14.72 -9.71 1.80
N ASN A 56 -14.55 -8.52 1.23
CA ASN A 56 -14.35 -8.37 -0.21
C ASN A 56 -12.89 -8.57 -0.59
N ILE A 57 -11.97 -8.03 0.23
CA ILE A 57 -10.53 -8.09 -0.02
C ILE A 57 -9.82 -8.70 1.17
N LEU A 58 -8.98 -9.70 0.92
CA LEU A 58 -8.02 -10.24 1.88
C LEU A 58 -6.63 -9.67 1.59
N ILE A 59 -5.97 -9.09 2.57
CA ILE A 59 -4.57 -8.66 2.47
C ILE A 59 -3.73 -9.55 3.38
N THR A 60 -2.75 -10.25 2.83
CA THR A 60 -1.86 -11.11 3.60
C THR A 60 -0.53 -10.41 3.85
N TYR A 61 -0.23 -10.19 5.13
CA TYR A 61 1.06 -9.76 5.65
C TYR A 61 1.81 -10.91 6.33
N THR A 62 1.37 -12.15 6.05
CA THR A 62 1.98 -13.37 6.55
C THR A 62 3.36 -13.58 5.94
N THR A 63 4.30 -14.00 6.78
CA THR A 63 5.70 -14.19 6.43
C THR A 63 6.04 -15.64 6.17
N HIS A 64 5.28 -16.56 6.75
CA HIS A 64 5.42 -18.00 6.46
C HIS A 64 4.77 -18.36 5.11
N PRO A 65 5.51 -18.95 4.15
CA PRO A 65 4.99 -19.24 2.83
C PRO A 65 3.80 -20.22 2.85
N ASP A 66 3.85 -21.28 3.66
CA ASP A 66 2.75 -22.24 3.76
C ASP A 66 1.46 -21.60 4.29
N LEU A 67 1.58 -20.65 5.22
CA LEU A 67 0.42 -19.92 5.75
C LEU A 67 -0.18 -18.99 4.70
N THR A 68 0.67 -18.30 3.93
CA THR A 68 0.22 -17.50 2.79
C THR A 68 -0.46 -18.37 1.74
N LEU A 69 0.09 -19.55 1.44
CA LEU A 69 -0.48 -20.49 0.47
C LEU A 69 -1.85 -21.00 0.94
N GLU A 70 -1.97 -21.47 2.17
CA GLU A 70 -3.24 -21.92 2.76
C GLU A 70 -4.30 -20.80 2.70
N LEU A 71 -3.93 -19.56 3.06
CA LEU A 71 -4.84 -18.42 2.97
C LEU A 71 -5.31 -18.17 1.53
N VAL A 72 -4.42 -18.29 0.55
CA VAL A 72 -4.80 -18.10 -0.86
C VAL A 72 -5.67 -19.24 -1.34
N GLU A 73 -5.24 -20.50 -1.18
CA GLU A 73 -5.97 -21.67 -1.67
C GLU A 73 -7.36 -21.80 -1.04
N ARG A 74 -7.49 -21.46 0.25
CA ARG A 74 -8.76 -21.56 0.98
C ARG A 74 -9.76 -20.45 0.69
N PHE A 75 -9.27 -19.25 0.37
CA PHE A 75 -10.13 -18.06 0.29
C PHE A 75 -10.22 -17.43 -1.11
N ALA A 76 -9.40 -17.84 -2.08
CA ALA A 76 -9.44 -17.27 -3.44
C ALA A 76 -10.81 -17.43 -4.12
N ASP A 77 -11.59 -18.48 -3.79
CA ASP A 77 -12.96 -18.68 -4.29
C ASP A 77 -14.04 -18.08 -3.36
N LYS A 78 -13.65 -17.46 -2.24
CA LYS A 78 -14.55 -16.90 -1.21
C LYS A 78 -14.58 -15.38 -1.18
N VAL A 79 -13.46 -14.73 -1.52
CA VAL A 79 -13.33 -13.27 -1.54
C VAL A 79 -13.20 -12.75 -2.96
N ASP A 80 -13.50 -11.47 -3.17
CA ASP A 80 -13.37 -10.86 -4.49
C ASP A 80 -11.89 -10.76 -4.90
N TRP A 81 -11.00 -10.35 -3.99
CA TRP A 81 -9.55 -10.22 -4.26
C TRP A 81 -8.65 -10.60 -3.07
N ILE A 82 -7.46 -11.11 -3.38
CA ILE A 82 -6.38 -11.30 -2.40
C ILE A 82 -5.15 -10.50 -2.82
N ILE A 83 -4.62 -9.69 -1.90
CA ILE A 83 -3.37 -8.95 -2.08
C ILE A 83 -2.30 -9.54 -1.17
N VAL A 84 -1.28 -10.14 -1.77
CA VAL A 84 -0.19 -10.78 -1.05
C VAL A 84 0.93 -9.77 -0.84
N ALA A 85 0.97 -9.13 0.33
CA ALA A 85 1.89 -8.05 0.62
C ALA A 85 3.32 -8.52 0.90
N ALA A 86 3.49 -9.78 1.30
CA ALA A 86 4.77 -10.40 1.63
C ALA A 86 4.92 -11.76 0.91
N TRP A 87 5.82 -11.79 -0.06
CA TRP A 87 6.16 -12.99 -0.83
C TRP A 87 7.63 -12.93 -1.27
N ARG A 88 8.20 -14.06 -1.66
CA ARG A 88 9.57 -14.14 -2.16
C ARG A 88 9.72 -15.25 -3.21
N GLY A 89 10.36 -14.90 -4.32
CA GLY A 89 10.69 -15.82 -5.41
C GLY A 89 9.56 -15.98 -6.41
N ASP A 90 9.90 -15.95 -7.69
CA ASP A 90 8.92 -15.99 -8.78
C ASP A 90 8.15 -17.31 -8.82
N GLY A 91 8.79 -18.41 -8.41
CA GLY A 91 8.11 -19.71 -8.30
C GLY A 91 6.91 -19.66 -7.34
N PHE A 92 7.09 -19.06 -6.16
CA PHE A 92 6.02 -18.90 -5.19
C PHE A 92 4.96 -17.92 -5.68
N LYS A 93 5.37 -16.79 -6.25
CA LYS A 93 4.45 -15.83 -6.88
C LYS A 93 3.56 -16.50 -7.93
N ASN A 94 4.15 -17.25 -8.85
CA ASN A 94 3.43 -17.94 -9.92
C ASN A 94 2.45 -19.00 -9.39
N GLN A 95 2.74 -19.60 -8.22
CA GLN A 95 1.81 -20.51 -7.56
C GLN A 95 0.59 -19.79 -7.02
N LEU A 96 0.76 -18.60 -6.44
CA LEU A 96 -0.35 -17.81 -5.88
C LEU A 96 -1.20 -17.16 -6.99
N GLU A 97 -0.56 -16.60 -8.01
CA GLU A 97 -1.22 -15.91 -9.13
C GLU A 97 -1.83 -16.88 -10.17
N ILE A 98 -1.86 -18.20 -9.90
CA ILE A 98 -2.70 -19.12 -10.68
C ILE A 98 -4.19 -18.78 -10.53
N HIS A 99 -4.55 -18.13 -9.42
CA HIS A 99 -5.86 -17.55 -9.17
C HIS A 99 -5.90 -16.13 -9.75
N GLU A 100 -6.82 -15.87 -10.68
CA GLU A 100 -6.90 -14.59 -11.40
C GLU A 100 -7.18 -13.37 -10.49
N ASN A 101 -7.75 -13.61 -9.31
CA ASN A 101 -8.06 -12.59 -8.31
C ASN A 101 -7.00 -12.46 -7.21
N VAL A 102 -5.80 -13.00 -7.42
CA VAL A 102 -4.66 -12.87 -6.50
C VAL A 102 -3.61 -11.96 -7.13
N LEU A 103 -3.16 -10.96 -6.36
CA LEU A 103 -2.12 -10.03 -6.78
C LEU A 103 -0.94 -10.05 -5.81
N CYS A 104 0.25 -10.27 -6.35
CA CYS A 104 1.51 -10.20 -5.60
C CYS A 104 2.31 -8.95 -6.02
N PRO A 105 1.98 -7.76 -5.47
CA PRO A 105 2.71 -6.54 -5.79
C PRO A 105 4.17 -6.63 -5.31
N TYR A 106 5.09 -6.05 -6.07
CA TYR A 106 6.49 -5.93 -5.66
C TYR A 106 6.62 -5.03 -4.42
N ILE A 107 5.92 -3.89 -4.44
CA ILE A 107 5.64 -3.07 -3.26
C ILE A 107 4.16 -2.70 -3.16
N MET A 108 3.62 -2.70 -1.95
CA MET A 108 2.22 -2.30 -1.69
C MET A 108 1.87 -0.86 -2.13
N CYS A 109 2.88 -0.01 -2.32
CA CYS A 109 2.67 1.36 -2.81
C CYS A 109 2.47 1.43 -4.32
N GLU A 110 2.44 0.32 -5.07
CA GLU A 110 2.25 0.34 -6.53
C GLU A 110 0.83 -0.02 -6.97
N LEU A 111 -0.06 -0.35 -6.02
CA LEU A 111 -1.42 -0.76 -6.34
C LEU A 111 -2.17 0.34 -7.10
N GLU A 112 -2.70 0.00 -8.27
CA GLU A 112 -3.48 0.87 -9.18
C GLU A 112 -4.71 0.12 -9.66
N GLU A 113 -5.72 0.86 -10.15
CA GLU A 113 -6.94 0.26 -10.71
C GLU A 113 -6.61 -0.75 -11.84
N ASN A 114 -7.30 -1.89 -11.84
CA ASN A 114 -7.13 -2.97 -12.81
C ASN A 114 -8.40 -3.23 -13.65
N GLY A 115 -9.47 -2.47 -13.43
CA GLY A 115 -10.73 -2.55 -14.17
C GLY A 115 -11.81 -3.40 -13.47
N ASP A 116 -11.48 -4.09 -12.38
CA ASP A 116 -12.47 -4.73 -11.52
C ASP A 116 -13.11 -3.70 -10.57
N LEU A 117 -14.44 -3.71 -10.47
CA LEU A 117 -15.17 -2.69 -9.70
C LEU A 117 -14.85 -2.70 -8.20
N ILE A 118 -14.57 -3.87 -7.64
CA ILE A 118 -14.27 -4.03 -6.21
C ILE A 118 -12.83 -3.62 -5.93
N PHE A 119 -11.90 -4.11 -6.75
CA PHE A 119 -10.49 -3.75 -6.64
C PHE A 119 -10.26 -2.26 -6.91
N ASP A 120 -10.86 -1.70 -7.96
CA ASP A 120 -10.70 -0.29 -8.32
C ASP A 120 -11.21 0.64 -7.22
N LYS A 121 -12.29 0.25 -6.54
CA LYS A 121 -12.81 0.99 -5.37
C LYS A 121 -11.86 0.94 -4.17
N PHE A 122 -11.11 -0.14 -4.01
CA PHE A 122 -10.06 -0.19 -2.99
C PHE A 122 -8.85 0.65 -3.42
N ALA A 123 -8.39 0.40 -4.64
CA ALA A 123 -7.23 1.03 -5.23
C ALA A 123 -7.44 2.54 -5.42
N SER A 124 -8.67 3.05 -5.50
CA SER A 124 -8.95 4.48 -5.61
C SER A 124 -8.42 5.28 -4.44
N ASP A 125 -8.55 4.75 -3.22
CA ASP A 125 -8.17 5.41 -1.96
C ASP A 125 -6.84 4.86 -1.38
N ILE A 126 -6.51 3.60 -1.66
CA ILE A 126 -5.34 2.90 -1.10
C ILE A 126 -4.47 2.29 -2.20
N GLY A 127 -3.22 2.75 -2.31
CA GLY A 127 -2.28 2.20 -3.28
C GLY A 127 -1.18 3.18 -3.67
N LYS A 128 -1.02 3.42 -4.97
CA LYS A 128 -0.04 4.39 -5.48
C LYS A 128 -0.34 5.80 -4.97
N PRO A 129 0.63 6.51 -4.36
CA PRO A 129 0.40 7.84 -3.83
C PRO A 129 -0.18 8.79 -4.90
N LYS A 130 -1.26 9.50 -4.56
CA LYS A 130 -1.82 10.55 -5.41
C LYS A 130 -2.20 11.74 -4.56
N VAL A 131 -1.64 12.90 -4.87
CA VAL A 131 -1.85 14.14 -4.12
C VAL A 131 -2.26 15.28 -5.04
N VAL A 132 -2.96 16.27 -4.49
CA VAL A 132 -3.33 17.50 -5.20
C VAL A 132 -2.91 18.69 -4.36
N LEU A 133 -2.20 19.62 -4.98
CA LEU A 133 -1.84 20.90 -4.38
C LEU A 133 -2.95 21.92 -4.62
N LYS A 134 -3.41 22.58 -3.57
CA LYS A 134 -4.26 23.76 -3.68
C LYS A 134 -3.39 24.99 -3.58
N LEU A 135 -3.48 25.87 -4.58
CA LEU A 135 -2.72 27.11 -4.64
C LEU A 135 -3.63 28.33 -4.44
N ASP A 136 -3.06 29.41 -3.94
CA ASP A 136 -3.62 30.76 -3.92
C ASP A 136 -2.65 31.67 -4.69
N GLY A 137 -2.97 31.95 -5.95
CA GLY A 137 -1.97 32.42 -6.92
C GLY A 137 -0.83 31.42 -7.03
N ASN A 138 0.42 31.87 -6.90
CA ASN A 138 1.60 31.00 -6.93
C ASN A 138 1.97 30.40 -5.55
N LYS A 139 1.14 30.59 -4.51
CA LYS A 139 1.47 30.17 -3.14
C LYS A 139 0.75 28.89 -2.75
N MET A 140 1.44 27.97 -2.08
CA MET A 140 0.81 26.75 -1.55
C MET A 140 -0.15 27.10 -0.42
N LYS A 141 -1.41 26.67 -0.56
CA LYS A 141 -2.45 26.84 0.46
C LYS A 141 -2.76 25.55 1.21
N ASP A 142 -2.80 24.42 0.52
CA ASP A 142 -3.17 23.13 1.11
C ASP A 142 -2.70 21.96 0.23
N ILE A 143 -2.67 20.76 0.81
CA ILE A 143 -2.36 19.51 0.13
C ILE A 143 -3.47 18.51 0.45
N LEU A 144 -4.10 17.97 -0.58
CA LEU A 144 -5.11 16.93 -0.45
C LEU A 144 -4.50 15.60 -0.89
N VAL A 145 -4.55 14.60 -0.03
CA VAL A 145 -4.21 13.22 -0.39
C VAL A 145 -5.46 12.58 -0.99
N LEU A 146 -5.41 12.25 -2.27
CA LEU A 146 -6.49 11.53 -2.96
C LEU A 146 -6.36 10.01 -2.81
N ARG A 147 -5.12 9.51 -2.79
CA ARG A 147 -4.80 8.09 -2.62
C ARG A 147 -3.60 7.97 -1.72
N SER A 148 -3.74 7.23 -0.62
CA SER A 148 -2.66 7.00 0.33
C SER A 148 -1.98 5.66 0.07
N SER A 149 -0.68 5.60 0.32
CA SER A 149 -0.01 4.30 0.45
C SER A 149 -0.66 3.48 1.56
N PRO A 150 -0.70 2.14 1.44
CA PRO A 150 -1.36 1.28 2.43
C PRO A 150 -0.83 1.50 3.83
N CYS A 151 0.48 1.75 3.99
CA CYS A 151 1.08 1.99 5.30
C CYS A 151 0.90 3.41 5.85
N GLY A 152 0.21 4.32 5.15
CA GLY A 152 -0.04 5.70 5.58
C GLY A 152 1.12 6.68 5.35
N SER A 153 2.17 6.26 4.65
CA SER A 153 3.36 7.09 4.42
C SER A 153 3.07 8.34 3.58
N THR A 154 2.07 8.27 2.70
CA THR A 154 1.69 9.41 1.85
C THR A 154 1.17 10.57 2.68
N SER A 155 0.32 10.29 3.67
CA SER A 155 -0.17 11.32 4.60
C SER A 155 0.98 11.93 5.40
N PHE A 156 1.89 11.10 5.92
CA PHE A 156 3.09 11.59 6.64
C PHE A 156 3.96 12.54 5.80
N VAL A 157 4.18 12.21 4.53
CA VAL A 157 4.94 13.08 3.62
C VAL A 157 4.14 14.35 3.30
N ALA A 158 2.85 14.23 3.02
CA ALA A 158 1.98 15.38 2.73
C ALA A 158 1.91 16.37 3.89
N ASP A 159 1.79 15.90 5.13
CA ASP A 159 1.78 16.75 6.32
C ASP A 159 3.10 17.52 6.46
N TYR A 160 4.24 16.84 6.27
CA TYR A 160 5.55 17.49 6.30
C TYR A 160 5.71 18.56 5.21
N ILE A 161 5.32 18.25 3.98
CA ILE A 161 5.43 19.21 2.87
C ILE A 161 4.49 20.39 3.13
N LYS A 162 3.27 20.14 3.59
CA LYS A 162 2.33 21.18 3.97
C LYS A 162 2.91 22.10 5.04
N GLU A 163 3.47 21.56 6.12
CA GLU A 163 4.09 22.35 7.19
C GLU A 163 5.25 23.24 6.70
N ASN A 164 6.08 22.73 5.79
CA ASN A 164 7.27 23.45 5.32
C ASN A 164 7.01 24.46 4.21
N TYR A 165 5.95 24.28 3.41
CA TYR A 165 5.69 25.08 2.22
C TYR A 165 4.42 25.93 2.29
N LEU A 166 3.64 25.84 3.37
CA LEU A 166 2.43 26.65 3.54
C LEU A 166 2.72 28.15 3.38
N GLY A 167 2.01 28.79 2.46
CA GLY A 167 2.13 30.22 2.15
C GLY A 167 3.38 30.63 1.38
N LYS A 168 4.27 29.68 1.05
CA LYS A 168 5.46 29.92 0.20
C LYS A 168 5.10 29.78 -1.28
N GLU A 169 5.90 30.43 -2.12
CA GLU A 169 5.82 30.24 -3.56
C GLU A 169 6.16 28.79 -3.93
N LEU A 170 5.52 28.30 -4.98
CA LEU A 170 5.69 26.93 -5.43
C LEU A 170 7.10 26.70 -5.95
N ASP A 171 7.87 25.88 -5.25
CA ASP A 171 9.18 25.41 -5.68
C ASP A 171 9.01 24.09 -6.46
N SER A 172 8.96 24.20 -7.79
CA SER A 172 8.72 23.05 -8.67
C SER A 172 9.88 22.04 -8.71
N GLU A 173 11.09 22.44 -8.34
CA GLU A 173 12.28 21.58 -8.44
C GLU A 173 12.56 20.84 -7.12
N ASN A 174 12.52 21.55 -5.99
CA ASN A 174 12.93 20.97 -4.70
C ASN A 174 11.80 20.19 -4.02
N LEU A 175 10.54 20.62 -4.15
CA LEU A 175 9.43 20.03 -3.41
C LEU A 175 9.24 18.53 -3.70
N PRO A 176 9.22 18.05 -4.97
CA PRO A 176 9.12 16.61 -5.26
C PRO A 176 10.29 15.82 -4.65
N THR A 177 11.50 16.36 -4.77
CA THR A 177 12.72 15.75 -4.24
C THR A 177 12.65 15.61 -2.73
N GLU A 178 12.25 16.66 -2.02
CA GLU A 178 12.05 16.63 -0.57
C GLU A 178 10.95 15.64 -0.16
N ALA A 179 9.87 15.52 -0.94
CA ALA A 179 8.80 14.57 -0.67
C ALA A 179 9.30 13.12 -0.73
N GLY A 180 10.07 12.77 -1.77
CA GLY A 180 10.73 11.46 -1.88
C GLY A 180 11.69 11.22 -0.72
N LEU A 181 12.60 12.16 -0.43
CA LEU A 181 13.56 12.04 0.66
C LEU A 181 12.88 11.90 2.03
N LYS A 182 11.78 12.63 2.27
CA LYS A 182 11.05 12.57 3.53
C LYS A 182 10.49 11.18 3.79
N LEU A 183 10.11 10.43 2.75
CA LEU A 183 9.68 9.05 2.91
C LEU A 183 10.76 8.19 3.58
N GLN A 184 12.04 8.49 3.36
CA GLN A 184 13.13 7.76 4.00
C GLN A 184 13.11 7.89 5.53
N HIS A 185 12.49 8.95 6.05
CA HIS A 185 12.32 9.18 7.50
C HIS A 185 11.05 8.52 8.05
N TYR A 186 10.14 8.08 7.19
CA TYR A 186 9.02 7.26 7.62
C TYR A 186 9.55 5.87 8.05
N PRO A 187 9.06 5.27 9.15
CA PRO A 187 9.48 3.94 9.61
C PRO A 187 8.94 2.82 8.69
N CYS A 188 9.01 2.98 7.38
CA CYS A 188 8.61 1.99 6.39
C CYS A 188 9.32 0.66 6.65
N ARG A 189 8.53 -0.42 6.65
CA ARG A 189 8.99 -1.80 6.85
C ARG A 189 9.34 -2.51 5.54
N ALA A 190 9.25 -1.81 4.39
CA ALA A 190 9.75 -2.33 3.11
C ALA A 190 11.24 -2.65 3.18
N ALA A 191 11.68 -3.62 2.37
CA ALA A 191 13.07 -4.04 2.33
C ALA A 191 13.99 -2.84 2.04
N LYS A 192 15.07 -2.74 2.83
CA LYS A 192 16.14 -1.77 2.61
C LYS A 192 17.13 -2.32 1.59
N MET A 193 17.95 -1.42 1.05
CA MET A 193 19.07 -1.75 0.17
C MET A 193 19.93 -2.86 0.78
N ARG A 194 20.15 -3.92 0.00
CA ARG A 194 21.10 -4.98 0.33
C ARG A 194 22.27 -4.86 -0.64
N LEU A 195 23.48 -4.78 -0.09
CA LEU A 195 24.68 -4.79 -0.91
C LEU A 195 24.80 -6.18 -1.55
N PHE A 196 25.22 -6.22 -2.81
CA PHE A 196 25.46 -7.45 -3.58
C PHE A 196 24.19 -8.24 -3.95
N THR A 197 23.05 -7.54 -4.09
CA THR A 197 21.84 -8.08 -4.71
C THR A 197 21.44 -7.22 -5.89
N ASP A 198 20.97 -7.84 -6.98
CA ASP A 198 20.39 -7.13 -8.13
C ASP A 198 18.93 -6.70 -7.89
N GLU A 199 18.36 -7.01 -6.72
CA GLU A 199 17.03 -6.58 -6.31
C GLU A 199 17.01 -5.07 -6.04
N GLU A 200 16.09 -4.36 -6.70
CA GLU A 200 15.87 -2.94 -6.46
C GLU A 200 15.41 -2.68 -5.02
N CYS A 201 15.90 -1.60 -4.42
CA CYS A 201 15.55 -1.24 -3.06
C CYS A 201 14.06 -0.84 -3.00
N LYS A 202 13.21 -1.70 -2.43
CA LYS A 202 11.77 -1.44 -2.26
C LYS A 202 11.46 -0.07 -1.61
N LYS A 203 12.31 0.38 -0.68
CA LYS A 203 12.16 1.69 -0.04
C LYS A 203 12.55 2.86 -0.95
N GLU A 204 13.50 2.65 -1.87
CA GLU A 204 13.87 3.62 -2.90
C GLU A 204 12.76 3.73 -3.95
N MET A 205 12.20 2.61 -4.40
CA MET A 205 11.03 2.61 -5.29
C MET A 205 9.85 3.37 -4.66
N ALA A 206 9.53 3.09 -3.39
CA ALA A 206 8.49 3.82 -2.69
C ALA A 206 8.79 5.33 -2.64
N SER A 207 10.05 5.73 -2.49
CA SER A 207 10.50 7.13 -2.49
C SER A 207 10.30 7.78 -3.86
N GLY A 208 10.63 7.06 -4.94
CA GLY A 208 10.34 7.46 -6.32
C GLY A 208 8.85 7.73 -6.51
N LEU A 209 7.98 6.78 -6.11
CA LEU A 209 6.53 6.94 -6.24
C LEU A 209 5.98 8.17 -5.50
N HIS A 210 6.55 8.53 -4.34
CA HIS A 210 6.13 9.75 -3.65
C HIS A 210 6.65 10.99 -4.37
N ARG A 211 7.91 11.02 -4.82
CA ARG A 211 8.43 12.14 -5.63
C ARG A 211 7.55 12.37 -6.86
N ASP A 212 7.29 11.31 -7.61
CA ASP A 212 6.54 11.36 -8.87
C ASP A 212 5.10 11.86 -8.62
N ALA A 213 4.46 11.41 -7.53
CA ALA A 213 3.13 11.91 -7.14
C ALA A 213 3.09 13.42 -6.88
N PHE A 214 4.14 13.98 -6.27
CA PHE A 214 4.24 15.43 -6.05
C PHE A 214 4.61 16.20 -7.32
N GLU A 215 5.45 15.63 -8.18
CA GLU A 215 5.79 16.21 -9.48
C GLU A 215 4.54 16.32 -10.38
N GLU A 216 3.73 15.26 -10.46
CA GLU A 216 2.45 15.26 -11.17
C GLU A 216 1.48 16.31 -10.59
N ALA A 217 1.41 16.43 -9.26
CA ALA A 217 0.56 17.39 -8.59
C ALA A 217 0.96 18.85 -8.90
N ILE A 218 2.26 19.14 -8.96
CA ILE A 218 2.81 20.44 -9.37
C ILE A 218 2.46 20.72 -10.83
N ALA A 219 2.72 19.78 -11.72
CA ALA A 219 2.43 19.92 -13.15
C ALA A 219 0.93 20.15 -13.41
N PHE A 220 0.04 19.52 -12.64
CA PHE A 220 -1.40 19.79 -12.69
C PHE A 220 -1.76 21.19 -12.17
N ALA A 221 -1.16 21.62 -11.05
CA ALA A 221 -1.44 22.92 -10.46
C ALA A 221 -0.97 24.09 -11.35
N CYS A 222 0.23 24.00 -11.94
CA CYS A 222 0.77 25.01 -12.87
C CYS A 222 -0.12 25.18 -14.11
N ARG A 223 -0.58 24.07 -14.71
CA ARG A 223 -1.52 24.11 -15.85
C ARG A 223 -2.86 24.77 -15.53
N THR A 224 -3.25 24.77 -14.25
CA THR A 224 -4.48 25.42 -13.79
C THR A 224 -4.28 26.93 -13.61
N LEU A 225 -3.08 27.34 -13.15
CA LEU A 225 -2.70 28.75 -13.05
C LEU A 225 -2.59 29.44 -14.42
N GLU A 226 -2.01 28.77 -15.41
CA GLU A 226 -1.89 29.33 -16.78
C GLU A 226 -3.24 29.58 -17.47
N LYS A 227 -4.30 28.93 -17.00
CA LYS A 227 -5.66 29.04 -17.55
C LYS A 227 -6.56 30.02 -16.77
N SER A 228 -6.08 30.57 -15.65
CA SER A 228 -6.82 31.47 -14.76
C SER A 228 -6.43 32.93 -15.00
#